data_AF-A0AAU5BI44-F1
#
_entry.id   AF-A0AAU5BI44-F1
#
_cell.length_a   1.000
_cell.length_b   1.000
_cell.length_c   1.000
_cell.angle_alpha   90.00
_cell.angle_beta   90.00
_cell.angle_gamma   90.00
#
_symmetry.space_group_name_H-M   'P 1'
#
loop_
_entity.id
_entity.type
_entity.pdbx_description
1 polymer ?
#
loop_
_entity_poly.entity_id
_entity_poly.type
_entity_poly.pdbx_seq_one_letter_code
_entity_poly.pdbx_strand_id
1 'polypeptide(L)'
;MTLYRRMREAPELAAAAREEVGPGIDCDPFDQVITTQIRLSQHIANQHTAHVPDTVPSCGRCASDVVSTTMPRALVLEHRARHLVVPPSIVGGI
;
A
#
# COMPACT_ATOMS: atom_id res chain seq x y z
N MET A 1 1.06 2.44 24.82
CA MET A 1 -0.24 3.04 24.40
C MET A 1 -1.05 1.97 23.70
N THR A 2 -2.35 1.84 24.00
CA THR A 2 -3.23 0.83 23.39
C THR A 2 -3.82 1.31 22.06
N LEU A 3 -4.00 0.39 21.10
CA LEU A 3 -4.54 0.65 19.76
C LEU A 3 -5.85 1.45 19.80
N TYR A 4 -6.73 1.11 20.75
CA TYR A 4 -8.01 1.79 20.98
C TYR A 4 -7.85 3.30 21.27
N ARG A 5 -6.85 3.69 22.06
CA ARG A 5 -6.59 5.10 22.38
C ARG A 5 -6.12 5.87 21.15
N ARG A 6 -5.23 5.26 20.35
CA ARG A 6 -4.74 5.83 19.07
C ARG A 6 -5.86 6.01 18.04
N MET A 7 -6.80 5.06 17.96
CA MET A 7 -7.95 5.16 17.05
C MET A 7 -8.92 6.27 17.45
N ARG A 8 -9.06 6.55 18.76
CA ARG A 8 -9.93 7.62 19.27
C ARG A 8 -9.37 9.02 18.98
N GLU A 9 -8.05 9.16 18.95
CA GLU A 9 -7.34 10.43 18.71
C GLU A 9 -7.21 10.75 17.20
N ALA A 10 -7.34 9.76 16.32
CA ALA A 10 -7.13 9.92 14.89
C ALA A 10 -8.05 10.96 14.20
N PRO A 11 -9.36 11.06 14.53
CA PRO A 11 -10.24 12.08 13.94
C PRO A 11 -9.86 13.51 14.35
N GLU A 12 -9.40 13.70 15.58
CA GLU A 12 -9.00 15.01 16.11
C GLU A 12 -7.70 15.49 15.44
N LEU A 13 -6.75 14.57 15.22
CA LEU A 13 -5.52 14.86 14.48
C LEU A 13 -5.79 15.15 13.00
N ALA A 14 -6.73 14.44 12.37
CA ALA A 14 -7.13 14.71 10.99
C ALA A 14 -7.85 16.05 10.84
N ALA A 15 -8.66 16.45 11.84
CA ALA A 15 -9.30 17.76 11.88
C ALA A 15 -8.28 18.89 12.04
N ALA A 16 -7.32 18.75 12.96
CA ALA A 16 -6.25 19.72 13.15
C ALA A 16 -5.38 19.89 11.89
N ALA A 17 -5.05 18.77 11.22
CA ALA A 17 -4.32 18.82 9.96
C ALA A 17 -5.12 19.56 8.87
N ARG A 18 -6.42 19.29 8.72
CA ARG A 18 -7.30 19.98 7.75
C ARG A 18 -7.35 21.50 7.95
N GLU A 19 -7.35 21.94 9.20
CA GLU A 19 -7.35 23.36 9.55
C GLU A 19 -6.04 24.04 9.16
N GLU A 20 -4.91 23.34 9.29
CA GLU A 20 -3.58 23.86 8.96
C GLU A 20 -3.31 23.93 7.43
N VAL A 21 -3.78 22.94 6.66
CA VAL A 21 -3.51 22.88 5.20
C VAL A 21 -4.53 23.61 4.32
N GLY A 22 -5.69 24.00 4.86
CA GLY A 22 -6.70 24.78 4.14
C GLY A 22 -7.58 23.97 3.17
N PRO A 23 -8.64 24.60 2.62
CA PRO A 23 -9.62 23.92 1.77
C PRO A 23 -9.00 23.49 0.44
N GLY A 24 -9.05 22.19 0.13
CA GLY A 24 -8.57 21.59 -1.11
C GLY A 24 -7.59 20.43 -0.94
N ILE A 25 -7.09 20.20 0.27
CA ILE A 25 -6.25 19.04 0.60
C ILE A 25 -7.12 17.95 1.22
N ASP A 26 -7.21 16.80 0.53
CA ASP A 26 -7.90 15.65 1.10
C ASP A 26 -7.08 15.02 2.23
N CYS A 27 -7.51 15.29 3.45
CA CYS A 27 -6.95 14.70 4.66
C CYS A 27 -7.76 13.49 5.12
N ASP A 28 -8.50 12.82 4.23
CA ASP A 28 -9.15 11.56 4.55
C ASP A 28 -8.07 10.55 5.01
N PRO A 29 -8.10 10.11 6.29
CA PRO A 29 -7.15 9.13 6.79
C PRO A 29 -7.23 7.80 6.03
N PHE A 30 -8.33 7.52 5.31
CA PHE A 30 -8.50 6.37 4.44
C PHE A 30 -7.87 6.55 3.04
N ASP A 31 -7.78 7.77 2.50
CA ASP A 31 -7.00 8.05 1.27
C ASP A 31 -5.49 7.91 1.51
N GLN A 32 -5.06 8.20 2.73
CA GLN A 32 -3.71 7.89 3.18
C GLN A 32 -3.46 6.39 3.22
N VAL A 33 -4.46 5.52 3.36
CA VAL A 33 -4.25 4.07 3.42
C VAL A 33 -3.73 3.55 2.08
N ILE A 34 -4.35 3.91 0.96
CA ILE A 34 -3.88 3.48 -0.36
C ILE A 34 -2.53 4.12 -0.69
N THR A 35 -2.38 5.41 -0.44
CA THR A 35 -1.11 6.12 -0.70
C THR A 35 0.03 5.57 0.16
N THR A 36 -0.24 5.25 1.43
CA THR A 36 0.73 4.64 2.35
C THR A 36 1.06 3.22 1.94
N GLN A 37 0.08 2.42 1.52
CA GLN A 37 0.32 1.08 0.97
C GLN A 37 1.25 1.15 -0.24
N ILE A 38 1.01 2.09 -1.17
CA ILE A 38 1.87 2.27 -2.35
C ILE A 38 3.29 2.64 -1.92
N ARG A 39 3.45 3.67 -1.09
CA ARG A 39 4.77 4.13 -0.60
C ARG A 39 5.53 3.03 0.15
N LEU A 40 4.84 2.26 0.99
CA LEU A 40 5.44 1.16 1.74
C LEU A 40 5.83 0.01 0.82
N SER A 41 5.00 -0.31 -0.17
CA SER A 41 5.32 -1.34 -1.18
C SER A 41 6.55 -0.94 -2.00
N GLN A 42 6.65 0.32 -2.41
CA GLN A 42 7.81 0.86 -3.12
C GLN A 42 9.07 0.83 -2.24
N HIS A 43 8.96 1.19 -0.97
CA HIS A 43 10.08 1.11 -0.03
C HIS A 43 10.60 -0.32 0.10
N ILE A 44 9.70 -1.29 0.32
CA ILE A 44 10.08 -2.70 0.44
C ILE A 44 10.68 -3.23 -0.87
N ALA A 45 10.07 -2.90 -2.01
CA ALA A 45 10.55 -3.31 -3.33
C ALA A 45 11.93 -2.74 -3.69
N ASN A 46 12.33 -1.61 -3.10
CA ASN A 46 13.64 -1.00 -3.37
C ASN A 46 14.70 -1.38 -2.33
N GLN A 47 14.34 -1.39 -1.04
CA GLN A 47 15.29 -1.51 0.07
C GLN A 47 15.33 -2.91 0.68
N HIS A 48 14.27 -3.70 0.47
CA HIS A 48 14.06 -4.99 1.12
C HIS A 48 13.68 -6.07 0.10
N THR A 49 14.27 -6.00 -1.09
CA THR A 49 13.99 -6.93 -2.22
C THR A 49 14.07 -8.41 -1.82
N ALA A 50 15.02 -8.78 -0.95
CA ALA A 50 15.19 -10.15 -0.46
C ALA A 50 13.98 -10.67 0.36
N HIS A 51 13.13 -9.78 0.85
CA HIS A 51 11.90 -10.11 1.58
C HIS A 51 10.65 -10.10 0.69
N VAL A 52 10.78 -9.71 -0.58
CA VAL A 52 9.67 -9.73 -1.54
C VAL A 52 9.48 -11.17 -2.03
N PRO A 53 8.28 -11.75 -1.91
CA PRO A 53 8.03 -13.11 -2.38
C PRO A 53 8.17 -13.17 -3.91
N ASP A 54 8.74 -14.28 -4.41
CA ASP A 54 8.89 -14.48 -5.85
C ASP A 54 7.55 -14.57 -6.59
N THR A 55 6.51 -15.05 -5.91
CA THR A 55 5.15 -15.15 -6.47
C THR A 55 4.14 -15.28 -5.34
N VAL A 56 2.90 -14.85 -5.60
CA VAL A 56 1.75 -15.02 -4.71
C VAL A 56 0.67 -15.79 -5.48
N PRO A 57 0.53 -17.12 -5.26
CA PRO A 57 -0.32 -17.99 -6.10
C PRO A 57 -1.80 -17.59 -6.14
N SER A 58 -2.31 -16.99 -5.07
CA SER A 58 -3.69 -16.52 -4.98
C SER A 58 -3.94 -15.19 -5.72
N CYS A 59 -2.91 -14.57 -6.29
CA CYS A 59 -3.04 -13.37 -7.12
C CYS A 59 -2.95 -13.75 -8.60
N GLY A 60 -4.04 -13.51 -9.36
CA GLY A 60 -4.10 -13.82 -10.80
C GLY A 60 -3.04 -13.08 -11.63
N ARG A 61 -2.58 -11.90 -11.20
CA ARG A 61 -1.46 -11.19 -11.85
C ARG A 61 -0.11 -11.85 -11.57
N CYS A 62 0.13 -12.33 -10.35
CA CYS A 62 1.36 -13.06 -10.03
C CYS A 62 1.42 -14.45 -10.69
N ALA A 63 0.26 -15.09 -10.87
CA ALA A 63 0.14 -16.38 -11.53
C ALA A 63 0.16 -16.29 -13.07
N SER A 64 0.10 -15.08 -13.64
CA SER A 64 0.14 -14.85 -15.08
C SER A 64 1.57 -14.64 -15.56
N ASP A 65 2.03 -15.51 -16.45
CA ASP A 65 3.36 -15.40 -17.08
C ASP A 65 3.55 -14.10 -17.88
N VAL A 66 2.45 -13.51 -18.35
CA VAL A 66 2.44 -12.24 -19.10
C VAL A 66 2.97 -11.08 -18.25
N VAL A 67 2.63 -11.05 -16.95
CA VAL A 67 3.06 -9.95 -16.07
C VAL A 67 4.56 -10.00 -15.82
N SER A 68 5.13 -11.20 -15.63
CA SER A 68 6.57 -11.37 -15.40
C SER A 68 7.42 -11.13 -16.65
N THR A 69 6.86 -11.25 -17.85
CA THR A 69 7.59 -11.13 -19.12
C THR A 69 7.45 -9.75 -19.77
N THR A 70 6.36 -9.04 -19.53
CA THR A 70 6.06 -7.77 -20.22
C THR A 70 6.29 -6.52 -19.35
N MET A 71 6.33 -6.68 -18.02
CA MET A 71 6.46 -5.55 -17.10
C MET A 71 7.90 -5.35 -16.62
N PRO A 72 8.33 -4.08 -16.43
CA PRO A 72 9.58 -3.77 -15.74
C PRO A 72 9.68 -4.46 -14.39
N ARG A 73 10.86 -5.04 -14.09
CA ARG A 73 11.14 -5.74 -12.82
C ARG A 73 10.75 -4.92 -11.58
N ALA A 74 10.95 -3.61 -11.61
CA ALA A 74 10.59 -2.71 -10.51
C ALA A 74 9.08 -2.74 -10.21
N LEU A 75 8.22 -2.72 -11.25
CA LEU A 75 6.76 -2.77 -11.10
C LEU A 75 6.28 -4.15 -10.65
N VAL A 76 6.97 -5.21 -11.09
CA VAL A 76 6.70 -6.58 -10.62
C VAL A 76 7.02 -6.71 -9.13
N LEU A 77 8.16 -6.17 -8.68
CA LEU A 77 8.56 -6.16 -7.28
C LEU A 77 7.64 -5.31 -6.41
N GLU A 78 7.24 -4.13 -6.88
CA GLU A 78 6.28 -3.26 -6.17
C GLU A 78 4.93 -3.96 -5.99
N HIS A 79 4.40 -4.58 -7.05
CA HIS A 79 3.16 -5.35 -6.97
C HIS A 79 3.26 -6.49 -5.93
N ARG A 80 4.37 -7.24 -5.95
CA ARG A 80 4.60 -8.35 -5.01
C ARG A 80 4.76 -7.85 -3.57
N ALA A 81 5.47 -6.75 -3.37
CA ALA A 81 5.63 -6.11 -2.07
C ALA A 81 4.28 -5.65 -1.49
N ARG A 82 3.33 -5.24 -2.34
CA ARG A 82 1.98 -4.85 -1.90
C ARG A 82 1.20 -5.99 -1.24
N HIS A 83 1.48 -7.24 -1.59
CA HIS A 83 0.86 -8.41 -0.93
C HIS A 83 1.32 -8.61 0.51
N LEU A 84 2.42 -7.97 0.95
CA LEU A 84 2.87 -8.02 2.35
C LEU A 84 2.05 -7.10 3.26
N VAL A 85 1.32 -6.15 2.67
CA VAL A 85 0.58 -5.11 3.39
C VAL A 85 -0.92 -5.12 3.08
N VAL A 86 -1.32 -5.80 2.00
CA VAL A 86 -2.70 -5.87 1.53
C VAL A 86 -2.99 -7.29 1.03
N PRO A 87 -4.15 -7.89 1.36
CA PRO A 87 -4.48 -9.22 0.88
C PRO A 87 -4.63 -9.29 -0.66
N PRO A 88 -4.34 -10.44 -1.27
CA PRO A 88 -4.35 -10.62 -2.73
C PRO A 88 -5.67 -10.30 -3.43
N SER A 89 -6.81 -10.45 -2.73
CA SER A 89 -8.14 -10.11 -3.23
C SER A 89 -8.34 -8.62 -3.54
N ILE A 90 -7.56 -7.75 -2.89
CA ILE A 90 -7.63 -6.29 -3.07
C ILE A 90 -6.54 -5.83 -4.07
N VAL A 91 -5.37 -6.48 -4.08
CA VAL A 91 -4.25 -6.15 -4.98
C VAL A 91 -4.46 -6.70 -6.40
N GLY A 92 -5.15 -7.84 -6.52
CA GLY A 92 -5.46 -8.51 -7.77
C GLY A 92 -6.75 -8.02 -8.45
N GLY A 93 -7.55 -7.19 -7.79
CA GLY A 93 -8.69 -6.52 -8.38
C GLY A 93 -8.24 -5.46 -9.37
N ILE A 94 -8.74 -5.55 -10.59
CA ILE A 94 -8.74 -4.45 -11.57
C ILE A 94 -10.00 -3.64 -11.30
#